data_AF-A0AAU8C9I6-F1
#
_entry.id   AF-A0AAU8C9I6-F1
#
_cell.length_a   1.000
_cell.length_b   1.000
_cell.length_c   1.000
_cell.angle_alpha   90.00
_cell.angle_beta   90.00
_cell.angle_gamma   90.00
#
_symmetry.space_group_name_H-M   'P 1'
#
loop_
_entity.id
_entity.type
_entity.pdbx_description
1 polymer ?
#
loop_
_entity_poly.entity_id
_entity_poly.type
_entity_poly.pdbx_seq_one_letter_code
_entity_poly.pdbx_strand_id
1 'polypeptide(L)'
;MHEAAPGRPAWSRPADVAILTFLAGHSAEYPAIVANRIGMHAPHVEARFEVLAERDLVEPVTGEVVYRITERGQRALDAGALPE
;
A
#
# COMPACT_ATOMS: atom_id res chain seq x y z
N MET A 1 14.75 -17.71 22.24
CA MET A 1 13.62 -16.76 22.33
C MET A 1 13.52 -16.09 20.98
N HIS A 2 12.59 -16.53 20.13
CA HIS A 2 12.33 -15.87 18.86
C HIS A 2 11.15 -14.94 19.14
N GLU A 3 11.44 -13.65 19.26
CA GLU A 3 10.46 -12.59 19.45
C GLU A 3 9.48 -12.69 18.28
N ALA A 4 8.22 -13.02 18.57
CA ALA A 4 7.19 -13.07 17.55
C ALA A 4 7.07 -11.66 16.97
N ALA A 5 7.51 -11.48 15.73
CA ALA A 5 7.31 -10.24 14.99
C ALA A 5 5.85 -9.80 15.17
N PRO A 6 5.59 -8.52 15.51
CA PRO A 6 4.24 -8.04 15.75
C PRO A 6 3.38 -8.44 14.55
N GLY A 7 2.42 -9.34 14.82
CA GLY A 7 1.61 -9.96 13.78
C GLY A 7 1.02 -8.87 12.91
N ARG A 8 1.13 -9.03 11.59
CA ARG A 8 0.45 -8.16 10.62
C ARG A 8 -0.95 -7.85 11.17
N PRO A 9 -1.39 -6.59 11.16
CA PRO A 9 -2.72 -6.23 11.64
C PRO A 9 -3.74 -7.14 10.97
N ALA A 10 -4.57 -7.79 11.79
CA ALA A 10 -5.54 -8.81 11.36
C ALA A 10 -6.55 -8.31 10.32
N TRP A 11 -6.56 -7.01 10.06
CA TRP A 11 -7.55 -6.31 9.25
C TRP A 11 -6.96 -5.61 8.01
N SER A 12 -5.62 -5.61 7.85
CA SER A 12 -5.00 -5.21 6.58
C SER A 12 -4.88 -6.44 5.67
N ARG A 13 -5.27 -6.32 4.40
CA ARG A 13 -5.07 -7.41 3.44
C ARG A 13 -3.57 -7.51 3.14
N PRO A 14 -3.03 -8.72 2.89
CA PRO A 14 -1.63 -8.89 2.47
C PRO A 14 -1.23 -8.02 1.28
N ALA A 15 -2.16 -7.79 0.34
CA ALA A 15 -1.97 -6.91 -0.81
C ALA A 15 -1.78 -5.44 -0.39
N ASP A 16 -2.57 -4.94 0.55
CA ASP A 16 -2.48 -3.54 1.01
C ASP A 16 -1.13 -3.25 1.63
N VAL A 17 -0.67 -4.16 2.51
CA VAL A 17 0.65 -4.04 3.13
C VAL A 17 1.75 -4.09 2.08
N ALA A 18 1.65 -4.99 1.10
CA ALA A 18 2.65 -5.10 0.04
C ALA A 18 2.70 -3.84 -0.83
N ILE A 19 1.55 -3.24 -1.16
CA ILE A 19 1.47 -1.98 -1.92
C ILE A 19 2.09 -0.83 -1.13
N LEU A 20 1.69 -0.65 0.13
CA LEU A 20 2.22 0.43 0.98
C LEU A 20 3.72 0.27 1.23
N THR A 21 4.19 -0.96 1.48
CA THR A 21 5.62 -1.26 1.64
C THR A 21 6.40 -0.93 0.38
N PHE A 22 5.86 -1.25 -0.79
CA PHE A 22 6.49 -0.91 -2.06
C PHE A 22 6.59 0.60 -2.23
N LEU A 23 5.50 1.34 -2.02
CA LEU A 23 5.49 2.80 -2.18
C LEU A 23 6.28 3.55 -1.12
N ALA A 24 6.45 3.01 0.09
CA ALA A 24 7.33 3.62 1.09
C ALA A 24 8.80 3.71 0.61
N GLY A 25 9.20 2.86 -0.33
CA GLY A 25 10.52 2.89 -0.96
C GLY A 25 10.60 3.65 -2.30
N HIS A 26 9.49 4.20 -2.82
CA HIS A 26 9.42 4.78 -4.17
C HIS A 26 8.58 6.07 -4.19
N SER A 27 8.96 7.07 -4.99
CA SER A 27 8.27 8.38 -4.98
C SER A 27 6.80 8.30 -5.44
N ALA A 28 6.53 7.70 -6.59
CA ALA A 28 5.20 7.45 -7.12
C ALA A 28 5.31 6.36 -8.20
N GLU A 29 4.32 5.47 -8.31
CA GLU A 29 4.38 4.35 -9.25
C GLU A 29 3.02 3.96 -9.83
N TYR A 30 3.04 3.38 -11.03
CA TYR A 30 1.85 2.84 -11.69
C TYR A 30 1.35 1.56 -11.00
N PRO A 31 0.04 1.40 -10.75
CA PRO A 31 -0.52 0.17 -10.17
C PRO A 31 -0.09 -1.11 -10.87
N ALA A 32 0.00 -1.09 -12.21
CA ALA A 32 0.45 -2.22 -13.01
C ALA A 32 1.94 -2.57 -12.77
N ILE A 33 2.80 -1.56 -12.58
CA ILE A 33 4.21 -1.77 -12.24
C ILE A 33 4.33 -2.32 -10.82
N VAL A 34 3.59 -1.74 -9.86
CA VAL A 34 3.55 -2.24 -8.48
C VAL A 34 3.11 -3.71 -8.47
N ALA A 35 2.03 -4.05 -9.18
CA ALA A 35 1.52 -5.42 -9.27
C ALA A 35 2.57 -6.41 -9.79
N ASN A 36 3.28 -6.03 -10.85
CA ASN A 36 4.38 -6.83 -11.38
C ASN A 36 5.49 -7.05 -10.34
N ARG A 37 5.87 -6.00 -9.60
CA ARG A 37 6.95 -6.04 -8.61
C ARG A 37 6.60 -6.83 -7.36
N ILE A 38 5.36 -6.76 -6.89
CA ILE A 38 4.89 -7.49 -5.70
C ILE A 38 4.38 -8.91 -6.05
N GLY A 39 4.41 -9.29 -7.32
CA GLY A 39 3.99 -10.62 -7.78
C GLY A 39 2.49 -10.88 -7.66
N MET A 40 1.66 -9.86 -7.87
CA MET A 40 0.20 -9.95 -7.77
C MET A 40 -0.50 -9.61 -9.09
N HIS A 41 -1.73 -10.08 -9.24
CA HIS A 41 -2.55 -9.82 -10.42
C HIS A 41 -2.92 -8.34 -10.54
N ALA A 42 -2.62 -7.70 -11.67
CA ALA A 42 -2.78 -6.25 -11.86
C ALA A 42 -4.19 -5.73 -11.56
N PRO A 43 -5.28 -6.29 -12.12
CA PRO A 43 -6.65 -5.88 -11.77
C PRO A 43 -6.98 -5.97 -10.27
N HIS A 44 -6.37 -6.92 -9.55
CA HIS A 44 -6.57 -6.99 -8.10
C HIS A 44 -5.89 -5.82 -7.39
N VAL A 45 -4.65 -5.52 -7.77
CA VAL A 45 -3.86 -4.42 -7.20
C VAL A 45 -4.47 -3.06 -7.53
N GLU A 46 -4.93 -2.86 -8.76
CA GLU A 46 -5.66 -1.65 -9.18
C GLU A 46 -6.89 -1.39 -8.30
N ALA A 47 -7.73 -2.41 -8.09
CA ALA A 47 -8.87 -2.31 -7.19
C ALA A 47 -8.47 -2.06 -5.71
N ARG A 48 -7.25 -2.48 -5.30
CA ARG A 48 -6.74 -2.13 -3.97
C ARG A 48 -6.28 -0.67 -3.91
N PHE A 49 -5.66 -0.15 -4.96
CA PHE A 49 -5.28 1.26 -5.05
C PHE A 49 -6.46 2.20 -4.87
N GLU A 50 -7.59 1.89 -5.49
CA GLU A 50 -8.83 2.68 -5.32
C GLU A 50 -9.26 2.71 -3.85
N VAL A 51 -9.34 1.56 -3.18
CA VAL A 51 -9.73 1.48 -1.76
C VAL A 51 -8.71 2.15 -0.84
N LEU A 52 -7.42 2.09 -1.16
CA LEU A 52 -6.38 2.78 -0.38
C LEU A 52 -6.46 4.29 -0.58
N ALA A 53 -6.82 4.76 -1.78
CA ALA A 53 -7.00 6.17 -2.09
C ALA A 53 -8.25 6.74 -1.42
N GLU A 54 -9.37 6.00 -1.43
CA GLU A 54 -10.59 6.35 -0.68
C GLU A 54 -10.32 6.53 0.83
N ARG A 55 -9.30 5.85 1.35
CA ARG A 55 -8.88 5.90 2.76
C ARG A 55 -7.75 6.89 3.04
N ASP A 56 -7.35 7.67 2.03
CA ASP A 56 -6.27 8.65 2.11
C ASP A 56 -4.90 8.05 2.50
N LEU A 57 -4.65 6.80 2.09
CA LEU A 57 -3.39 6.09 2.38
C LEU A 57 -2.40 6.17 1.22
N VAL A 58 -2.94 6.32 0.02
CA VAL A 58 -2.21 6.65 -1.20
C VAL A 58 -2.96 7.77 -1.89
N GLU A 59 -2.29 8.54 -2.72
CA GLU A 59 -2.92 9.57 -3.51
C GLU A 59 -2.41 9.54 -4.95
N PRO A 60 -3.28 9.82 -5.94
CA PRO A 60 -2.86 9.96 -7.32
C PRO A 60 -2.04 11.25 -7.50
N VAL A 61 -0.98 11.17 -8.30
CA VAL A 61 -0.20 12.37 -8.67
C VAL A 61 -0.86 13.05 -9.87
N THR A 62 -1.14 14.34 -9.75
CA THR A 62 -1.81 15.11 -10.81
C THR A 62 -0.98 15.11 -12.09
N GLY A 63 -1.50 14.54 -13.17
CA GLY A 63 -0.87 14.50 -14.49
C GLY A 63 -0.61 13.09 -15.03
N GLU A 64 -0.60 12.07 -14.16
CA GLU A 64 -0.39 10.66 -14.54
C GLU A 64 -1.21 9.72 -13.63
N VAL A 65 -1.53 8.51 -14.11
CA VAL A 65 -2.23 7.49 -13.30
C VAL A 65 -1.21 6.73 -12.43
N VAL A 66 -0.45 7.48 -11.63
CA VAL A 66 0.54 6.98 -10.67
C VAL A 66 0.13 7.37 -9.27
N TYR A 67 0.48 6.52 -8.31
CA TYR A 67 0.14 6.71 -6.91
C TYR A 67 1.39 6.82 -6.07
N ARG A 68 1.33 7.67 -5.04
CA ARG A 68 2.33 7.73 -3.98
C ARG A 68 1.70 7.45 -2.63
N ILE A 69 2.52 7.02 -1.68
CA ILE A 69 2.08 6.88 -0.28
C ILE A 69 1.86 8.26 0.34
N THR A 70 0.80 8.43 1.12
CA THR A 70 0.56 9.64 1.91
C THR A 70 1.26 9.55 3.26
N GLU A 71 1.35 10.66 4.00
CA GLU A 71 1.84 10.63 5.39
C GLU A 71 0.97 9.73 6.29
N ARG A 72 -0.35 9.67 6.03
CA ARG A 72 -1.28 8.77 6.72
C ARG A 72 -1.00 7.31 6.37
N GLY A 73 -0.74 7.01 5.10
CA GLY A 73 -0.33 5.68 4.64
C GLY A 73 0.99 5.21 5.27
N GLN A 74 1.96 6.12 5.39
CA GLN A 74 3.24 5.82 6.04
C GLN A 74 3.05 5.48 7.52
N ARG A 75 2.29 6.31 8.25
CA ARG A 75 1.98 6.05 9.67
C ARG A 75 1.23 4.72 9.85
N ALA A 76 0.32 4.40 8.94
CA ALA A 76 -0.41 3.15 8.95
C ALA A 76 0.51 1.93 8.74
N LEU A 77 1.46 2.05 7.82
CA LEU A 77 2.46 1.02 7.57
C LEU A 77 3.36 0.81 8.80
N ASP A 78 3.83 1.90 9.41
CA ASP A 78 4.72 1.86 10.59
C ASP A 78 4.00 1.31 11.82
N ALA A 79 2.74 1.69 12.02
CA ALA A 79 1.90 1.16 13.10
C ALA A 79 1.54 -0.32 12.87
N GLY A 80 1.71 -0.82 11.65
CA GLY A 80 1.16 -2.09 11.23
C GLY A 80 -0.33 -2.11 11.53
N ALA A 81 -1.07 -1.09 11.09
CA ALA A 81 -2.53 -0.98 11.20
C ALA A 81 -2.97 0.13 10.24
N LEU A 82 -3.99 -0.06 9.39
CA LEU A 82 -4.56 1.12 8.72
C LEU A 82 -5.22 2.01 9.79
N PRO A 83 -5.67 3.22 9.48
CA PRO A 83 -6.46 3.98 10.43
C PRO A 83 -7.93 3.82 10.05
N GLU A 84 -8.82 3.87 11.05
CA GLU A 84 -10.28 3.84 10.84
C GLU A 84 -10.75 5.01 9.95
#